data_AF-A0A841BN25-F1
#
_entry.id   AF-A0A841BN25-F1
#
_cell.length_a   1.000
_cell.length_b   1.000
_cell.length_c   1.000
_cell.angle_alpha   90.00
_cell.angle_beta   90.00
_cell.angle_gamma   90.00
#
_symmetry.space_group_name_H-M   'P 1'
#
loop_
_entity.id
_entity.type
_entity.pdbx_description
1 polymer ?
#
loop_
_entity_poly.entity_id
_entity_poly.type
_entity_poly.pdbx_seq_one_letter_code
_entity_poly.pdbx_strand_id
1 'polypeptide(L)' 'MDQAAVRDAFSRYSSAQAVFGLSLVRRHRPGGTGECRACGRPHPCEQRRRGAELIVHFG' A
#
# COMPACT_ATOMS: atom_id res chain seq x y z
N MET A 1 -26.30 -17.01 -6.52
CA MET A 1 -25.17 -16.13 -6.16
C MET A 1 -24.81 -15.34 -7.40
N ASP A 2 -24.85 -14.01 -7.34
CA ASP A 2 -24.60 -13.16 -8.51
C ASP A 2 -23.10 -12.99 -8.74
N GLN A 3 -22.56 -13.68 -9.75
CA GLN A 3 -21.14 -13.60 -10.10
C GLN A 3 -20.71 -12.23 -10.61
N ALA A 4 -21.63 -11.44 -11.20
CA ALA A 4 -21.32 -10.10 -11.65
C ALA A 4 -21.07 -9.17 -10.45
N ALA A 5 -21.92 -9.27 -9.42
CA ALA A 5 -21.75 -8.53 -8.17
C ALA A 5 -20.44 -8.89 -7.45
N VAL A 6 -20.08 -10.18 -7.41
CA VAL A 6 -18.80 -10.63 -6.80
C VAL A 6 -17.59 -10.06 -7.55
N ARG A 7 -17.63 -10.07 -8.89
CA ARG A 7 -16.54 -9.52 -9.73
C ARG A 7 -16.40 -8.00 -9.54
N ASP A 8 -17.50 -7.26 -9.50
CA ASP A 8 -17.49 -5.82 -9.24
C ASP A 8 -16.93 -5.50 -7.85
N ALA A 9 -17.37 -6.24 -6.81
CA ALA A 9 -16.83 -6.09 -5.46
C ALA A 9 -15.32 -6.36 -5.39
N PHE A 10 -14.84 -7.42 -6.06
CA PHE A 10 -13.41 -7.71 -6.13
C PHE A 10 -12.63 -6.60 -6.85
N SER A 11 -13.15 -6.09 -7.97
CA SER A 11 -12.49 -5.02 -8.72
C SER A 11 -12.31 -3.77 -7.85
N ARG A 12 -13.36 -3.36 -7.14
CA ARG A 12 -13.30 -2.22 -6.19
C ARG A 12 -12.29 -2.47 -5.06
N TYR A 13 -12.29 -3.67 -4.50
CA TYR A 13 -11.34 -4.06 -3.46
C TYR A 13 -9.89 -3.97 -3.98
N SER A 14 -9.61 -4.54 -5.16
CA SER A 14 -8.28 -4.49 -5.77
C SER A 14 -7.81 -3.05 -5.96
N SER A 15 -8.63 -2.20 -6.57
CA SER A 15 -8.29 -0.78 -6.76
C SER A 15 -8.05 -0.06 -5.43
N ALA A 16 -8.87 -0.35 -4.40
CA ALA A 16 -8.70 0.25 -3.08
C ALA A 16 -7.38 -0.17 -2.41
N GLN A 17 -6.95 -1.42 -2.56
CA GLN A 17 -5.67 -1.90 -2.03
C GLN A 17 -4.47 -1.22 -2.69
N ALA A 18 -4.49 -1.05 -4.02
CA ALA A 18 -3.44 -0.33 -4.73
C ALA A 18 -3.34 1.13 -4.28
N VAL A 19 -4.48 1.82 -4.13
CA VAL A 19 -4.55 3.20 -3.61
C VAL A 19 -4.03 3.28 -2.16
N PHE A 20 -4.39 2.32 -1.32
CA PHE A 20 -3.87 2.25 0.04
C PHE A 20 -2.34 2.04 0.05
N GLY A 21 -1.83 1.18 -0.83
CA GLY A 21 -0.40 0.97 -1.02
C GLY A 21 0.34 2.25 -1.41
N LEU A 22 -0.21 3.02 -2.37
CA LEU A 22 0.31 4.35 -2.75
C LEU A 22 0.35 5.32 -1.57
N SER A 23 -0.68 5.32 -0.72
CA SER A 23 -0.72 6.14 0.49
C SER A 23 0.41 5.78 1.46
N LEU A 24 0.62 4.47 1.72
CA LEU A 24 1.69 3.98 2.59
C LEU A 24 3.08 4.39 2.07
N VAL A 25 3.36 4.18 0.78
CA VAL A 25 4.65 4.57 0.18
C VAL A 25 4.89 6.08 0.27
N ARG A 26 3.85 6.89 0.04
CA ARG A 26 3.95 8.36 0.12
C ARG A 26 4.16 8.87 1.53
N ARG A 27 3.51 8.25 2.52
CA ARG A 27 3.62 8.63 3.94
C ARG A 27 4.94 8.18 4.55
N HIS A 28 5.37 6.96 4.28
CA HIS A 28 6.56 6.35 4.88
C HIS A 28 7.84 6.65 4.09
N ARG A 29 8.25 7.93 4.06
CA ARG A 29 9.47 8.41 3.38
C ARG A 29 10.72 8.35 4.26
N PRO A 30 11.93 8.33 3.66
CA PRO A 30 13.18 8.42 4.41
C PRO A 30 13.39 9.81 5.05
N GLY A 31 13.91 9.82 6.27
CA GLY A 31 14.43 10.96 7.01
C GLY A 31 15.90 11.20 6.71
N GLY A 32 16.48 12.27 7.29
CA GLY A 32 17.87 12.64 7.05
C GLY A 32 18.91 11.66 7.61
N THR A 33 18.52 10.84 8.57
CA THR A 33 19.36 9.88 9.31
C THR A 33 19.17 8.42 8.85
N GLY A 34 18.38 8.19 7.78
CA GLY A 34 18.08 6.85 7.28
C GLY A 34 16.88 6.16 7.95
N GLU A 35 16.26 6.78 8.96
CA GLU A 35 15.00 6.32 9.54
C GLU A 35 13.78 6.82 8.75
N CYS A 36 12.64 6.15 8.86
CA CYS A 36 11.39 6.57 8.24
C CYS A 36 10.79 7.75 9.01
N ARG A 37 10.47 8.85 8.32
CA ARG A 37 9.88 10.06 8.95
C ARG A 37 8.56 9.81 9.65
N ALA A 38 7.79 8.82 9.22
CA ALA A 38 6.44 8.57 9.73
C ALA A 38 6.42 7.68 10.98
N CYS A 39 7.42 6.80 11.17
CA CYS A 39 7.40 5.82 12.26
C CYS A 39 8.73 5.64 13.00
N GLY A 40 9.79 6.36 12.62
CA GLY A 40 11.11 6.30 13.27
C GLY A 40 11.87 4.97 13.12
N ARG A 41 11.35 4.02 12.33
CA ARG A 41 12.03 2.74 12.04
C ARG A 41 13.02 2.89 10.89
N PRO A 42 14.07 2.07 10.78
CA PRO A 42 14.96 2.08 9.62
C PRO A 42 14.20 2.03 8.29
N HIS A 43 14.54 2.93 7.37
CA HIS A 43 13.93 2.95 6.04
C HIS A 43 14.69 2.01 5.09
N PRO A 44 14.00 1.16 4.29
CA PRO A 44 12.55 1.07 4.17
C PRO A 44 11.92 0.24 5.28
N CYS A 45 11.01 0.86 6.03
CA CYS A 45 10.26 0.22 7.10
C CYS A 45 9.18 -0.71 6.54
N GLU A 46 8.66 -1.61 7.38
CA GLU A 46 7.62 -2.58 7.03
C GLU A 46 6.43 -1.95 6.30
N GLN A 47 5.90 -0.84 6.82
CA GLN A 47 4.74 -0.15 6.21
C GLN A 47 5.00 0.33 4.78
N ARG A 48 6.21 0.81 4.47
CA ARG A 48 6.56 1.18 3.09
C ARG A 48 6.65 -0.06 2.20
N ARG A 49 7.26 -1.15 2.71
CA ARG A 49 7.42 -2.41 1.96
C ARG A 49 6.05 -3.00 1.63
N ARG A 50 5.18 -3.12 2.63
CA ARG A 50 3.79 -3.53 2.46
C ARG A 50 3.06 -2.63 1.45
N GLY A 51 3.26 -1.32 1.53
CA GLY A 51 2.70 -0.38 0.55
C GLY A 51 3.12 -0.70 -0.88
N ALA A 52 4.42 -0.93 -1.10
CA ALA A 52 4.98 -1.29 -2.40
C ALA A 52 4.52 -2.67 -2.89
N GLU A 53 4.28 -3.61 -1.98
CA GLU A 53 3.72 -4.93 -2.31
C GLU A 53 2.26 -4.84 -2.75
N LEU A 54 1.43 -4.01 -2.09
CA LEU A 54 0.01 -3.82 -2.45
C LEU A 54 -0.17 -3.20 -3.83
N ILE A 55 0.45 -2.04 -4.07
CA ILE A 55 1.37 -1.84 -5.21
C ILE A 55 1.28 -2.82 -6.38
N VAL A 56 2.33 -3.63 -6.43
CA VAL A 56 2.62 -4.64 -7.45
C VAL A 56 1.54 -5.72 -7.53
N HIS A 57 0.87 -6.04 -6.42
CA HIS A 57 -0.10 -7.13 -6.40
C HIS A 57 -1.47 -6.73 -6.98
N PHE A 58 -1.91 -5.49 -6.76
CA PHE A 58 -3.28 -5.06 -7.08
C PHE A 58 -3.37 -3.95 -8.14
N GLY A 59 -2.26 -3.33 -8.55
CA GLY A 59 -2.17 -2.28 -9.57
C GLY A 59 -1.56 -2.78 -10.87
#